data_AF-A0A417WRY7-F1
#
_entry.id   AF-A0A417WRY7-F1
#
_cell.length_a   1.000
_cell.length_b   1.000
_cell.length_c   1.000
_cell.angle_alpha   90.00
_cell.angle_beta   90.00
_cell.angle_gamma   90.00
#
_symmetry.space_group_name_H-M   'P 1'
#
loop_
_entity.id
_entity.type
_entity.pdbx_description
1 polymer ?
#
loop_
_entity_poly.entity_id
_entity_poly.type
_entity_poly.pdbx_seq_one_letter_code
_entity_poly.pdbx_strand_id
1 'polypeptide(L)'
;MHLVEQMTAFDNISDCENDISNFSKETNAAFWIEDSNGRMIYPDEASMETSTTSADYTVTFDEDESLIDMQPSGKTTTNFYPFTLKNGTAYTLAVQTDLFVVQQATKVLLSILPYVILMVFLLSLLCAWLYTRYITRPIVRLSKISKRMAELDFSGQCSTGREDELGCLAQNLNSLSASLSTALNDLQAANQQLKTDIEKEQELERQRVDFFSAASHELKTPLTILKGHLAGMLNGVSGYENHIEYMERSLAVVDRMEKLVKELLYLSKAEGTQKTEYKTVDFAEILRVQIATVADLLEEKKQHLEANIPTRLYCEVEQAQMERAIQNILVNAIRYSPSGELIRISLSETHGTIRGEIENTGVRVPDDAIPHLFEAFYRADTSRNRNTGGTGLGLYIVRKVMEMHRANYGISNINNGVLFWFELPCKQPVDNSI
;
A
#
# COMPACT_ATOMS: atom_id res chain seq x y z
N MET A 1 -58.48 42.49 -58.56
CA MET A 1 -59.35 41.68 -59.44
C MET A 1 -60.78 42.22 -59.47
N HIS A 2 -61.46 42.40 -58.34
CA HIS A 2 -62.86 42.88 -58.29
C HIS A 2 -63.08 44.27 -58.92
N LEU A 3 -62.11 45.18 -58.81
CA LEU A 3 -62.14 46.51 -59.45
C LEU A 3 -62.12 46.43 -60.99
N VAL A 4 -61.31 45.52 -61.52
CA VAL A 4 -61.14 45.34 -62.98
C VAL A 4 -62.43 44.79 -63.60
N GLU A 5 -63.14 43.91 -62.90
CA GLU A 5 -64.46 43.41 -63.35
C GLU A 5 -65.52 44.52 -63.36
N GLN A 6 -65.56 45.40 -62.36
CA GLN A 6 -66.47 46.56 -62.35
C GLN A 6 -66.16 47.53 -63.50
N MET A 7 -64.89 47.73 -63.83
CA MET A 7 -64.45 48.59 -64.93
C MET A 7 -64.90 48.12 -66.32
N THR A 8 -65.09 46.81 -66.52
CA THR A 8 -65.59 46.28 -67.81
C THR A 8 -67.06 46.61 -68.09
N ALA A 9 -67.81 47.10 -67.09
CA ALA A 9 -69.24 47.40 -67.22
C ALA A 9 -69.54 48.85 -67.68
N PHE A 10 -68.54 49.73 -67.66
CA PHE A 10 -68.69 51.15 -68.01
C PHE A 10 -68.52 51.40 -69.53
N ASP A 11 -69.15 52.48 -70.02
CA ASP A 11 -69.15 52.86 -71.43
C ASP A 11 -68.07 53.91 -71.78
N ASN A 12 -67.54 54.64 -70.78
CA ASN A 12 -66.54 55.71 -70.97
C ASN A 12 -65.47 55.72 -69.85
N ILE A 13 -64.25 56.17 -70.17
CA ILE A 13 -63.11 56.21 -69.23
C ILE A 13 -63.38 57.18 -68.07
N SER A 14 -64.08 58.29 -68.32
CA SER A 14 -64.39 59.31 -67.30
C SER A 14 -65.24 58.75 -66.14
N ASP A 15 -66.05 57.72 -66.38
CA ASP A 15 -66.83 57.05 -65.32
C ASP A 15 -65.93 56.16 -64.43
N CYS A 16 -64.87 55.58 -64.99
CA CYS A 16 -63.90 54.77 -64.25
C CYS A 16 -62.99 55.61 -63.34
N GLU A 17 -62.78 56.89 -63.64
CA GLU A 17 -61.87 57.77 -62.88
C GLU A 17 -62.29 57.94 -61.41
N ASN A 18 -63.59 58.03 -61.14
CA ASN A 18 -64.11 58.16 -59.77
C ASN A 18 -63.91 56.87 -58.96
N ASP A 19 -64.13 55.71 -59.57
CA ASP A 19 -63.94 54.41 -58.90
C ASP A 19 -62.45 54.13 -58.65
N ILE A 20 -61.56 54.52 -59.56
CA ILE A 20 -60.10 54.43 -59.37
C ILE A 20 -59.64 55.36 -58.26
N SER A 21 -60.11 56.62 -58.26
CA SER A 21 -59.75 57.61 -57.25
C SER A 21 -60.20 57.20 -55.85
N ASN A 22 -61.41 56.66 -55.70
CA ASN A 22 -61.89 56.12 -54.43
C ASN A 22 -61.09 54.89 -53.98
N PHE A 23 -60.79 53.97 -54.89
CA PHE A 23 -60.02 52.77 -54.57
C PHE A 23 -58.55 53.06 -54.25
N SER A 24 -57.96 54.07 -54.90
CA SER A 24 -56.63 54.60 -54.61
C SER A 24 -56.52 55.14 -53.19
N LYS A 25 -57.55 55.88 -52.73
CA LYS A 25 -57.61 56.40 -51.37
C LYS A 25 -57.75 55.31 -50.31
N GLU A 26 -58.46 54.21 -50.60
CA GLU A 26 -58.61 53.09 -49.65
C GLU A 26 -57.38 52.19 -49.56
N THR A 27 -56.68 51.97 -50.67
CA THR A 27 -55.59 50.98 -50.75
C THR A 27 -54.18 51.57 -50.67
N ASN A 28 -54.07 52.89 -50.56
CA ASN A 28 -52.80 53.65 -50.52
C ASN A 28 -51.83 53.19 -51.63
N ALA A 29 -52.39 52.97 -52.82
CA ALA A 29 -51.70 52.52 -54.02
C ALA A 29 -51.94 53.51 -55.16
N ALA A 30 -50.94 53.70 -56.01
CA ALA A 30 -51.05 54.54 -57.19
C ALA A 30 -51.60 53.71 -58.36
N PHE A 31 -52.58 54.26 -59.07
CA PHE A 31 -53.24 53.63 -60.20
C PHE A 31 -53.12 54.53 -61.41
N TRP A 32 -52.78 53.96 -62.57
CA TRP A 32 -52.86 54.66 -63.85
C TRP A 32 -53.37 53.72 -64.93
N ILE A 33 -54.02 54.28 -65.96
CA ILE A 33 -54.54 53.51 -67.09
C ILE A 33 -53.70 53.81 -68.33
N GLU A 34 -53.29 52.76 -69.03
CA GLU A 34 -52.58 52.85 -70.31
C GLU A 34 -53.43 52.29 -71.47
N ASP A 35 -53.33 52.91 -72.65
CA ASP A 35 -53.87 52.37 -73.89
C ASP A 35 -53.06 51.15 -74.38
N SER A 36 -53.61 50.41 -75.34
CA SER A 36 -52.96 49.39 -76.18
C SER A 36 -51.61 49.77 -76.80
N ASN A 37 -51.29 51.08 -76.87
CA ASN A 37 -50.00 51.62 -77.33
C ASN A 37 -49.04 52.03 -76.18
N GLY A 38 -49.39 51.74 -74.92
CA GLY A 38 -48.59 52.09 -73.73
C GLY A 38 -48.60 53.57 -73.34
N ARG A 39 -49.59 54.34 -73.81
CA ARG A 39 -49.76 55.76 -73.43
C ARG A 39 -50.69 55.87 -72.23
N MET A 40 -50.26 56.59 -71.20
CA MET A 40 -51.07 56.87 -70.01
C MET A 40 -52.24 57.79 -70.39
N ILE A 41 -53.47 57.35 -70.13
CA ILE A 41 -54.70 58.10 -70.39
C ILE A 41 -55.29 58.67 -69.10
N TYR A 42 -54.98 58.05 -67.97
CA TYR A 42 -55.39 58.52 -66.66
C TYR A 42 -54.21 58.50 -65.70
N PRO A 43 -53.94 59.59 -64.95
CA PRO A 43 -54.72 60.84 -64.88
C PRO A 43 -54.53 61.80 -66.09
N ASP A 44 -55.57 62.56 -66.44
CA ASP A 44 -55.56 63.58 -67.51
C ASP A 44 -54.70 64.79 -67.11
N GLU A 45 -53.78 65.24 -67.99
CA GLU A 45 -52.78 66.30 -67.74
C GLU A 45 -53.39 67.65 -67.32
N ALA A 46 -54.70 67.83 -67.47
CA ALA A 46 -55.44 69.05 -67.11
C ALA A 46 -56.01 69.07 -65.67
N SER A 47 -55.81 68.02 -64.85
CA SER A 47 -56.39 67.91 -63.50
C SER A 47 -55.36 67.84 -62.36
N MET A 48 -54.18 68.43 -62.55
CA MET A 48 -53.23 68.67 -61.45
C MET A 48 -53.54 70.01 -60.75
N GLU A 49 -54.66 70.08 -60.03
CA GLU A 49 -54.86 71.04 -58.94
C GLU A 49 -55.17 70.30 -57.63
N THR A 50 -54.11 70.16 -56.84
CA THR A 50 -54.08 70.25 -55.37
C THR A 50 -55.18 69.54 -54.57
N SER A 51 -54.81 68.43 -53.92
CA SER A 51 -55.35 68.06 -52.60
C SER A 51 -54.23 67.48 -51.75
N THR A 52 -53.39 68.37 -51.23
CA THR A 52 -52.44 68.07 -50.15
C THR A 52 -53.20 67.97 -48.83
N THR A 53 -53.52 66.76 -48.40
CA THR A 53 -53.75 66.46 -46.99
C THR A 53 -52.43 66.12 -46.32
N SER A 54 -52.12 66.91 -45.30
CA SER A 54 -50.91 66.91 -44.48
C SER A 54 -50.50 65.54 -43.93
N ALA A 55 -49.25 65.17 -44.13
CA ALA A 55 -48.50 64.34 -43.19
C ALA A 55 -47.08 64.92 -43.06
N ASP A 56 -46.72 65.25 -41.82
CA ASP A 56 -45.47 65.87 -41.38
C ASP A 56 -44.22 65.28 -42.03
N TYR A 57 -43.45 66.11 -42.73
CA TYR A 57 -41.99 65.98 -42.81
C TYR A 57 -41.33 67.36 -42.87
N THR A 58 -40.30 67.52 -42.05
CA THR A 58 -39.42 68.68 -41.94
C THR A 58 -38.67 68.96 -43.24
N VAL A 59 -38.76 70.19 -43.73
CA VAL A 59 -38.09 70.71 -44.93
C VAL A 59 -36.65 71.13 -44.59
N THR A 60 -35.68 70.62 -45.34
CA THR A 60 -34.38 71.27 -45.53
C THR A 60 -34.31 71.77 -46.97
N PHE A 61 -34.13 73.08 -47.13
CA PHE A 61 -34.01 73.77 -48.41
C PHE A 61 -32.63 73.54 -49.03
N ASP A 62 -32.59 73.25 -50.32
CA ASP A 62 -31.48 73.60 -51.21
C ASP A 62 -32.10 74.07 -52.55
N GLU A 63 -31.60 75.18 -53.08
CA GLU A 63 -32.11 75.85 -54.30
C GLU A 63 -31.54 75.17 -55.56
N ASP A 64 -32.30 75.26 -56.67
CA ASP A 64 -32.07 74.69 -58.01
C ASP A 64 -32.40 73.19 -58.23
N GLU A 65 -33.66 72.90 -58.56
CA GLU A 65 -34.05 72.22 -59.82
C GLU A 65 -35.59 72.06 -59.93
N SER A 66 -36.13 72.47 -61.07
CA SER A 66 -37.54 72.32 -61.44
C SER A 66 -37.82 70.94 -62.01
N LEU A 67 -38.25 69.98 -61.18
CA LEU A 67 -39.04 68.81 -61.58
C LEU A 67 -39.63 68.18 -60.31
N ILE A 68 -40.95 68.19 -60.15
CA ILE A 68 -41.58 67.33 -59.12
C ILE A 68 -41.59 65.92 -59.71
N ASP A 69 -40.46 65.23 -59.63
CA ASP A 69 -40.43 63.78 -59.75
C ASP A 69 -40.94 63.23 -58.41
N MET A 70 -42.17 62.72 -58.41
CA MET A 70 -42.73 62.01 -57.27
C MET A 70 -42.03 60.64 -57.19
N GLN A 71 -40.77 60.62 -56.75
CA GLN A 71 -40.06 59.37 -56.51
C GLN A 71 -40.65 58.69 -55.28
N PRO A 72 -41.26 57.49 -55.42
CA PRO A 72 -41.66 56.72 -54.26
C PRO A 72 -40.39 56.34 -53.47
N SER A 73 -40.38 56.67 -52.18
CA SER A 73 -39.24 56.48 -51.26
C SER A 73 -38.91 55.00 -50.97
N GLY A 74 -39.42 54.04 -51.75
CA GLY A 74 -39.26 52.60 -51.54
C GLY A 74 -39.36 51.80 -52.83
N LYS A 75 -38.94 50.52 -52.80
CA LYS A 75 -39.16 49.58 -53.93
C LYS A 75 -40.65 49.36 -54.10
N THR A 76 -41.22 49.95 -55.15
CA THR A 76 -42.61 49.71 -55.53
C THR A 76 -42.74 48.45 -56.37
N THR A 77 -43.83 47.71 -56.22
CA THR A 77 -44.21 46.65 -57.16
C THR A 77 -45.37 47.16 -58.01
N THR A 78 -45.18 47.17 -59.32
CA THR A 78 -46.21 47.52 -60.30
C THR A 78 -46.76 46.25 -60.93
N ASN A 79 -48.06 46.01 -60.75
CA ASN A 79 -48.77 44.91 -61.38
C ASN A 79 -49.69 45.47 -62.48
N PHE A 80 -49.72 44.81 -63.64
CA PHE A 80 -50.52 45.23 -64.80
C PHE A 80 -51.72 44.30 -64.99
N TYR A 81 -52.90 44.87 -65.14
CA TYR A 81 -54.16 44.15 -65.36
C TYR A 81 -54.84 44.65 -66.65
N PRO A 82 -54.85 43.86 -67.73
CA PRO A 82 -55.55 44.23 -68.96
C PRO A 82 -57.08 44.08 -68.78
N PHE A 83 -57.85 45.02 -69.33
CA PHE A 83 -59.30 44.99 -69.37
C PHE A 83 -59.85 45.64 -70.63
N THR A 84 -61.09 45.28 -71.01
CA THR A 84 -61.76 45.81 -72.21
C THR A 84 -63.05 46.49 -71.82
N LEU A 85 -63.27 47.72 -72.28
CA LEU A 85 -64.52 48.45 -72.07
C LEU A 85 -65.63 47.91 -73.00
N LYS A 86 -66.89 48.20 -72.67
CA LYS A 86 -68.07 47.74 -73.43
C LYS A 86 -68.08 48.19 -74.89
N ASN A 87 -67.41 49.30 -75.20
CA ASN A 87 -67.20 49.85 -76.54
C ASN A 87 -66.08 49.14 -77.35
N GLY A 88 -65.47 48.07 -76.82
CA GLY A 88 -64.52 47.22 -77.56
C GLY A 88 -63.06 47.68 -77.54
N THR A 89 -62.73 48.78 -76.83
CA THR A 89 -61.37 49.27 -76.65
C THR A 89 -60.67 48.60 -75.47
N ALA A 90 -59.39 48.24 -75.65
CA ALA A 90 -58.58 47.53 -74.67
C ALA A 90 -57.64 48.49 -73.93
N TYR A 91 -57.65 48.41 -72.60
CA TYR A 91 -56.85 49.23 -71.71
C TYR A 91 -56.11 48.35 -70.69
N THR A 92 -55.03 48.87 -70.13
CA THR A 92 -54.29 48.19 -69.07
C THR A 92 -54.29 49.06 -67.82
N LEU A 93 -54.79 48.53 -66.71
CA LEU A 93 -54.70 49.15 -65.39
C LEU A 93 -53.37 48.75 -64.75
N ALA A 94 -52.50 49.71 -64.53
CA ALA A 94 -51.29 49.53 -63.76
C ALA A 94 -51.54 49.92 -62.30
N VAL A 95 -51.14 49.04 -61.38
CA VAL A 95 -51.30 49.22 -59.93
C VAL A 95 -49.93 49.18 -59.29
N GLN A 96 -49.47 50.32 -58.79
CA GLN A 96 -48.21 50.45 -58.07
C GLN A 96 -48.48 50.54 -56.57
N THR A 97 -48.00 49.55 -55.84
CA THR A 97 -48.16 49.48 -54.38
C THR A 97 -46.88 49.88 -53.68
N ASP A 98 -47.00 50.71 -52.64
CA ASP A 98 -45.88 51.08 -51.79
C ASP A 98 -45.62 49.98 -50.74
N LEU A 99 -44.43 49.37 -50.81
CA LEU A 99 -43.97 48.36 -49.86
C LEU A 99 -43.29 48.97 -48.63
N PHE A 100 -43.34 50.29 -48.44
CA PHE A 100 -42.72 51.02 -47.34
C PHE A 100 -43.01 50.40 -45.97
N VAL A 101 -44.26 50.04 -45.68
CA VAL A 101 -44.66 49.43 -44.39
C VAL A 101 -43.97 48.07 -44.18
N VAL A 102 -43.83 47.27 -45.24
CA VAL A 102 -43.16 45.97 -45.19
C VAL A 102 -41.65 46.13 -45.00
N GLN A 103 -41.05 47.12 -45.66
CA GLN A 103 -39.62 47.43 -45.50
C GLN A 103 -39.29 47.99 -44.11
N GLN A 104 -40.18 48.81 -43.56
CA GLN A 104 -40.01 49.36 -42.21
C GLN A 104 -40.12 48.26 -41.16
N ALA A 105 -41.11 47.36 -41.29
CA ALA A 105 -41.26 46.20 -40.41
C ALA A 105 -40.05 45.25 -40.49
N THR A 106 -39.53 44.96 -41.70
CA THR A 106 -38.35 44.11 -41.88
C THR A 106 -37.07 44.73 -41.34
N LYS A 107 -36.89 46.05 -41.48
CA LYS A 107 -35.74 46.78 -40.92
C LYS A 107 -35.73 46.74 -39.39
N VAL A 108 -36.89 46.91 -38.74
CA VAL A 108 -37.03 46.78 -37.28
C VAL A 108 -36.73 45.34 -36.84
N LEU A 109 -37.27 44.33 -37.55
CA LEU A 109 -37.01 42.92 -37.27
C LEU A 109 -35.51 42.57 -37.37
N LEU A 110 -34.83 43.04 -38.40
CA LEU A 110 -33.38 42.84 -38.56
C LEU A 110 -32.56 43.57 -37.51
N SER A 111 -33.04 44.72 -37.01
CA SER A 111 -32.36 45.48 -35.96
C SER A 111 -32.43 44.79 -34.59
N ILE A 112 -33.52 44.06 -34.28
CA ILE A 112 -33.65 43.32 -33.01
C ILE A 112 -32.91 41.97 -33.01
N LEU A 113 -32.75 41.35 -34.19
CA LEU A 113 -32.12 40.04 -34.37
C LEU A 113 -30.72 39.89 -33.74
N PRO A 114 -29.75 40.83 -33.91
CA PRO A 114 -28.42 40.70 -33.30
C PRO A 114 -28.48 40.69 -31.77
N TYR A 115 -29.43 41.40 -31.16
CA TYR A 115 -29.61 41.41 -29.70
C TYR A 115 -30.13 40.06 -29.19
N VAL A 116 -31.07 39.44 -29.92
CA VAL A 116 -31.57 38.09 -29.60
C VAL A 116 -30.44 37.06 -29.70
N ILE A 117 -29.65 37.11 -30.77
CA ILE A 117 -28.49 36.22 -30.96
C ILE A 117 -27.48 36.41 -29.82
N LEU A 118 -27.17 37.66 -29.47
CA LEU A 118 -26.25 37.97 -28.37
C LEU A 118 -26.78 37.44 -27.04
N MET A 119 -28.06 37.61 -26.75
CA MET A 119 -28.69 37.12 -25.52
C MET A 119 -28.63 35.58 -25.44
N VAL A 120 -28.96 34.87 -26.52
CA VAL A 120 -28.88 33.40 -26.58
C VAL A 120 -27.43 32.93 -26.43
N PHE A 121 -26.48 33.62 -27.07
CA PHE A 121 -25.06 33.31 -26.96
C PHE A 121 -24.56 33.45 -25.52
N LEU A 122 -24.89 34.55 -24.85
CA LEU A 122 -24.53 34.79 -23.45
C LEU A 122 -25.18 33.75 -22.51
N LEU A 123 -26.45 33.41 -22.74
CA LEU A 123 -27.15 32.38 -21.96
C LEU A 123 -26.50 31.00 -22.15
N SER A 124 -26.13 30.66 -23.38
CA SER A 124 -25.41 29.41 -23.68
C SER A 124 -24.06 29.36 -22.97
N LEU A 125 -23.30 30.46 -22.97
CA LEU A 125 -22.00 30.55 -22.29
C LEU A 125 -22.14 30.37 -20.76
N LEU A 126 -23.18 30.97 -20.18
CA LEU A 126 -23.51 30.84 -18.76
C LEU A 126 -23.88 29.39 -18.42
N CYS A 127 -24.76 28.76 -19.20
CA CYS A 127 -25.15 27.36 -19.03
C CYS A 127 -23.96 26.41 -19.16
N ALA A 128 -23.09 26.61 -20.16
CA ALA A 128 -21.89 25.81 -20.35
C ALA A 128 -20.91 25.95 -19.17
N TRP A 129 -20.76 27.17 -18.63
CA TRP A 129 -19.93 27.42 -17.46
C TRP A 129 -20.49 26.73 -16.20
N LEU A 130 -21.80 26.82 -15.97
CA LEU A 130 -22.49 26.13 -14.87
C LEU A 130 -22.36 24.61 -14.99
N TYR A 131 -22.61 24.04 -16.16
CA TYR A 131 -22.51 22.59 -16.41
C TYR A 131 -21.08 22.08 -16.17
N THR A 132 -20.09 22.80 -16.70
CA THR A 132 -18.67 22.46 -16.51
C THR A 132 -18.28 22.47 -15.04
N ARG A 133 -18.75 23.46 -14.28
CA ARG A 133 -18.40 23.62 -12.86
C ARG A 133 -19.14 22.65 -11.96
N TYR A 134 -20.41 22.33 -12.26
CA TYR A 134 -21.26 21.51 -11.42
C TYR A 134 -21.16 20.00 -11.72
N ILE A 135 -20.90 19.60 -12.98
CA ILE A 135 -20.91 18.19 -13.40
C ILE A 135 -19.54 17.75 -13.92
N THR A 136 -19.01 18.40 -14.95
CA THR A 136 -17.81 17.91 -15.66
C THR A 136 -16.56 17.91 -14.79
N ARG A 137 -16.27 19.01 -14.08
CA ARG A 137 -15.06 19.11 -13.24
C ARG A 137 -15.00 18.06 -12.11
N PRO A 138 -16.07 17.84 -11.32
CA PRO A 138 -16.12 16.79 -10.31
C PRO A 138 -15.88 15.38 -10.87
N ILE A 139 -16.51 15.02 -12.00
CA ILE A 139 -16.36 13.70 -12.62
C ILE A 139 -14.90 13.46 -13.04
N VAL A 140 -14.25 14.45 -13.66
CA VAL A 140 -12.84 14.34 -14.04
C VAL A 140 -11.92 14.15 -12.83
N ARG A 141 -12.24 14.78 -11.69
CA ARG A 141 -11.49 14.57 -10.43
C ARG A 141 -11.66 13.15 -9.89
N LEU A 142 -12.90 12.64 -9.83
CA LEU A 142 -13.18 11.27 -9.39
C LEU A 142 -12.44 10.26 -10.28
N SER A 143 -12.50 10.44 -11.59
CA SER A 143 -11.77 9.60 -12.55
C SER A 143 -10.25 9.63 -12.32
N LYS A 144 -9.67 10.81 -12.05
CA LYS A 144 -8.24 10.95 -11.75
C LYS A 144 -7.83 10.22 -10.47
N ILE A 145 -8.65 10.29 -9.42
CA ILE A 145 -8.39 9.58 -8.15
C ILE A 145 -8.52 8.07 -8.36
N SER A 146 -9.55 7.62 -9.07
CA SER A 146 -9.72 6.20 -9.41
C SER A 146 -8.53 5.65 -10.21
N LYS A 147 -7.97 6.43 -11.15
CA LYS A 147 -6.76 6.03 -11.88
C LYS A 147 -5.54 5.88 -10.95
N ARG A 148 -5.36 6.79 -10.00
CA ARG A 148 -4.29 6.69 -8.99
C ARG A 148 -4.43 5.46 -8.10
N MET A 149 -5.66 5.12 -7.70
CA MET A 149 -5.93 3.91 -6.93
C MET A 149 -5.57 2.64 -7.72
N ALA A 150 -5.76 2.63 -9.04
CA ALA A 150 -5.31 1.54 -9.91
C ALA A 150 -3.78 1.44 -9.99
N GLU A 151 -3.08 2.56 -9.77
CA GLU A 151 -1.62 2.64 -9.66
C GLU A 151 -1.13 2.40 -8.21
N LEU A 152 -2.00 1.91 -7.31
CA LEU A 152 -1.74 1.65 -5.89
C LEU A 152 -1.42 2.90 -5.04
N ASP A 153 -1.76 4.09 -5.52
CA ASP A 153 -1.68 5.34 -4.77
C ASP A 153 -3.03 5.67 -4.11
N PHE A 154 -3.12 5.42 -2.81
CA PHE A 154 -4.32 5.64 -1.98
C PHE A 154 -4.30 6.98 -1.21
N SER A 155 -3.35 7.86 -1.50
CA SER A 155 -3.21 9.15 -0.77
C SER A 155 -4.32 10.15 -1.08
N GLY A 156 -5.00 10.01 -2.22
CA GLY A 156 -6.04 10.92 -2.68
C GLY A 156 -7.40 10.67 -2.03
N GLN A 157 -8.06 11.73 -1.57
CA GLN A 157 -9.45 11.68 -1.10
C GLN A 157 -10.38 12.45 -2.03
N CYS A 158 -11.57 11.89 -2.26
CA CYS A 158 -12.65 12.54 -2.98
C CYS A 158 -13.40 13.51 -2.05
N SER A 159 -13.77 14.69 -2.55
CA SER A 159 -14.50 15.70 -1.78
C SER A 159 -15.93 15.23 -1.48
N THR A 160 -16.32 15.20 -0.21
CA THR A 160 -17.60 14.65 0.28
C THR A 160 -18.68 15.68 0.59
N GLY A 161 -18.49 16.95 0.24
CA GLY A 161 -19.43 18.03 0.57
C GLY A 161 -20.72 18.09 -0.27
N ARG A 162 -21.03 17.06 -1.06
CA ARG A 162 -22.27 16.98 -1.87
C ARG A 162 -23.16 15.85 -1.36
N GLU A 163 -24.46 16.08 -1.37
CA GLU A 163 -25.49 15.11 -0.99
C GLU A 163 -26.20 14.49 -2.20
N ASP A 164 -25.66 14.70 -3.41
CA ASP A 164 -26.14 14.08 -4.66
C ASP A 164 -25.48 12.72 -4.93
N GLU A 165 -25.84 12.09 -6.05
CA GLU A 165 -25.31 10.80 -6.48
C GLU A 165 -23.79 10.83 -6.68
N LEU A 166 -23.23 11.98 -7.07
CA LEU A 166 -21.78 12.17 -7.18
C LEU A 166 -21.11 12.20 -5.81
N GLY A 167 -21.78 12.77 -4.81
CA GLY A 167 -21.36 12.72 -3.40
C GLY A 167 -21.34 11.30 -2.84
N CYS A 168 -22.39 10.51 -3.09
CA CYS A 168 -22.45 9.10 -2.70
C CYS A 168 -21.34 8.29 -3.38
N LEU A 169 -21.09 8.51 -4.69
CA LEU A 169 -19.99 7.86 -5.40
C LEU A 169 -18.62 8.23 -4.82
N ALA A 170 -18.42 9.50 -4.45
CA ALA A 170 -17.19 9.96 -3.79
C ALA A 170 -16.95 9.26 -2.44
N GLN A 171 -18.01 9.09 -1.63
CA GLN A 171 -17.93 8.37 -0.35
C GLN A 171 -17.58 6.89 -0.56
N ASN A 172 -18.25 6.22 -1.50
CA ASN A 172 -17.96 4.81 -1.82
C ASN A 172 -16.52 4.62 -2.29
N LEU A 173 -16.00 5.53 -3.13
CA LEU A 173 -14.61 5.47 -3.59
C LEU A 173 -13.62 5.65 -2.44
N ASN A 174 -13.89 6.58 -1.51
CA ASN A 174 -13.06 6.80 -0.33
C ASN A 174 -13.06 5.57 0.60
N SER A 175 -14.21 4.96 0.85
CA SER A 175 -14.32 3.73 1.65
C SER A 175 -13.55 2.58 1.00
N LEU A 176 -13.65 2.42 -0.32
CA LEU A 176 -12.89 1.42 -1.06
C LEU A 176 -11.37 1.68 -0.99
N SER A 177 -10.95 2.94 -1.10
CA SER A 177 -9.55 3.35 -0.94
C SER A 177 -9.00 2.99 0.43
N ALA A 178 -9.76 3.31 1.48
CA ALA A 178 -9.38 3.01 2.86
C ALA A 178 -9.29 1.49 3.11
N SER A 179 -10.27 0.71 2.64
CA SER A 179 -10.28 -0.74 2.76
C SER A 179 -9.10 -1.39 2.02
N LEU A 180 -8.81 -0.93 0.79
CA LEU A 180 -7.67 -1.44 0.01
C LEU A 180 -6.33 -1.08 0.66
N SER A 181 -6.17 0.16 1.13
CA SER A 181 -4.95 0.58 1.81
C SER A 181 -4.72 -0.23 3.09
N THR A 182 -5.77 -0.49 3.86
CA THR A 182 -5.70 -1.33 5.07
C THR A 182 -5.32 -2.77 4.71
N ALA A 183 -6.01 -3.38 3.74
CA ALA A 183 -5.72 -4.75 3.31
C ALA A 183 -4.29 -4.91 2.77
N LEU A 184 -3.76 -3.92 2.04
CA LEU A 184 -2.38 -3.95 1.56
C LEU A 184 -1.36 -3.81 2.69
N ASN A 185 -1.62 -2.92 3.66
CA ASN A 185 -0.76 -2.78 4.83
C ASN A 185 -0.74 -4.08 5.65
N ASP A 186 -1.89 -4.71 5.86
CA ASP A 186 -2.01 -6.00 6.57
C ASP A 186 -1.27 -7.12 5.81
N LEU A 187 -1.43 -7.18 4.49
CA LEU A 187 -0.69 -8.14 3.65
C LEU A 187 0.82 -7.90 3.68
N GLN A 188 1.27 -6.65 3.70
CA GLN A 188 2.68 -6.31 3.79
C GLN A 188 3.24 -6.72 5.15
N ALA A 189 2.52 -6.45 6.25
CA ALA A 189 2.91 -6.86 7.60
C ALA A 189 2.97 -8.38 7.72
N ALA A 190 1.97 -9.11 7.20
CA ALA A 190 1.96 -10.56 7.18
C ALA A 190 3.12 -11.15 6.37
N ASN A 191 3.44 -10.57 5.20
CA ASN A 191 4.60 -10.99 4.41
C ASN A 191 5.93 -10.76 5.14
N GLN A 192 6.08 -9.62 5.84
CA GLN A 192 7.28 -9.34 6.63
C GLN A 192 7.43 -10.33 7.80
N GLN A 193 6.32 -10.65 8.47
CA GLN A 193 6.30 -11.64 9.54
C GLN A 193 6.66 -13.03 9.01
N LEU A 194 6.03 -13.47 7.92
CA LEU A 194 6.33 -14.76 7.28
C LEU A 194 7.79 -14.87 6.86
N LYS A 195 8.37 -13.79 6.31
CA LYS A 195 9.78 -13.77 5.95
C LYS A 195 10.68 -13.97 7.18
N THR A 196 10.36 -13.30 8.28
CA THR A 196 11.09 -13.44 9.55
C THR A 196 10.98 -14.85 10.12
N ASP A 197 9.78 -15.45 10.03
CA ASP A 197 9.53 -16.82 10.49
C ASP A 197 10.31 -17.84 9.64
N ILE A 198 10.34 -17.67 8.32
CA ILE A 198 11.12 -18.52 7.39
C ILE A 198 12.62 -18.40 7.68
N GLU A 199 13.14 -17.19 7.86
CA GLU A 199 14.56 -16.99 8.18
C GLU A 199 14.94 -17.68 9.50
N LYS A 200 14.07 -17.61 10.51
CA LYS A 200 14.25 -18.30 11.79
C LYS A 200 14.18 -19.82 11.65
N GLU A 201 13.24 -20.34 10.87
CA GLU A 201 13.10 -21.77 10.62
C GLU A 201 14.31 -22.34 9.88
N GLN A 202 14.79 -21.63 8.84
CA GLN A 202 15.99 -21.99 8.10
C GLN A 202 17.24 -22.03 8.98
N GLU A 203 17.38 -21.07 9.89
CA GLU A 203 18.51 -21.08 10.84
C GLU A 203 18.44 -22.27 11.80
N LEU A 204 17.26 -22.62 12.31
CA LEU A 204 17.06 -23.81 13.15
C LEU A 204 17.34 -25.10 12.37
N GLU A 205 16.90 -25.18 11.12
CA GLU A 205 17.16 -26.33 10.25
C GLU A 205 18.66 -26.48 9.97
N ARG A 206 19.35 -25.37 9.68
CA ARG A 206 20.79 -25.35 9.47
C ARG A 206 21.54 -25.85 10.71
N GLN A 207 21.20 -25.34 11.90
CA GLN A 207 21.78 -25.79 13.16
C GLN A 207 21.56 -27.29 13.40
N ARG A 208 20.39 -27.82 13.04
CA ARG A 208 20.11 -29.26 13.12
C ARG A 208 20.98 -30.07 12.16
N VAL A 209 21.08 -29.65 10.90
CA VAL A 209 21.91 -30.33 9.89
C VAL A 209 23.37 -30.35 10.33
N ASP A 210 23.90 -29.21 10.77
CA ASP A 210 25.29 -29.09 11.25
C ASP A 210 25.54 -29.99 12.46
N PHE A 211 24.57 -30.05 13.40
CA PHE A 211 24.62 -30.94 14.56
C PHE A 211 24.67 -32.43 14.17
N PHE A 212 23.78 -32.89 13.29
CA PHE A 212 23.77 -34.31 12.86
C PHE A 212 25.00 -34.68 12.03
N SER A 213 25.52 -33.75 11.23
CA SER A 213 26.76 -33.93 10.48
C SER A 213 27.96 -34.12 11.43
N ALA A 214 28.09 -33.23 12.42
CA ALA A 214 29.14 -33.31 13.43
C ALA A 214 29.02 -34.59 14.28
N ALA A 215 27.80 -34.95 14.72
CA ALA A 215 27.55 -36.18 15.46
C ALA A 215 27.97 -37.43 14.67
N SER A 216 27.69 -37.46 13.37
CA SER A 216 28.08 -38.57 12.48
C SER A 216 29.60 -38.70 12.38
N HIS A 217 30.33 -37.59 12.31
CA HIS A 217 31.79 -37.57 12.28
C HIS A 217 32.40 -38.07 13.60
N GLU A 218 31.87 -37.57 14.73
CA GLU A 218 32.33 -37.95 16.08
C GLU A 218 32.00 -39.40 16.44
N LEU A 219 30.98 -40.02 15.83
CA LEU A 219 30.69 -41.45 15.95
C LEU A 219 31.56 -42.32 15.03
N LYS A 220 31.86 -41.85 13.81
CA LYS A 220 32.64 -42.62 12.83
C LYS A 220 34.09 -42.85 13.29
N THR A 221 34.69 -41.87 13.93
CA THR A 221 36.09 -41.94 14.42
C THR A 221 36.31 -43.06 15.44
N PRO A 222 35.60 -43.13 16.58
CA PRO A 222 35.75 -44.22 17.55
C PRO A 222 35.37 -45.58 16.96
N LEU A 223 34.34 -45.64 16.09
CA LEU A 223 33.97 -46.89 15.43
C LEU A 223 35.08 -47.42 14.52
N THR A 224 35.79 -46.53 13.82
CA THR A 224 36.95 -46.90 12.98
C THR A 224 38.12 -47.39 13.83
N ILE A 225 38.37 -46.75 14.97
CA ILE A 225 39.41 -47.17 15.93
C ILE A 225 39.08 -48.55 16.50
N LEU A 226 37.83 -48.75 16.96
CA LEU A 226 37.36 -50.03 17.49
C LEU A 226 37.47 -51.14 16.44
N LYS A 227 37.00 -50.89 15.21
CA LYS A 227 37.15 -51.82 14.10
C LYS A 227 38.62 -52.13 13.81
N GLY A 228 39.51 -51.14 13.87
CA GLY A 228 40.94 -51.30 13.70
C GLY A 228 41.57 -52.20 14.77
N HIS A 229 41.25 -51.97 16.05
CA HIS A 229 41.73 -52.81 17.15
C HIS A 229 41.25 -54.25 17.00
N LEU A 230 39.96 -54.45 16.74
CA LEU A 230 39.38 -55.79 16.57
C LEU A 230 39.97 -56.51 15.36
N ALA A 231 40.10 -55.84 14.22
CA ALA A 231 40.68 -56.42 13.01
C ALA A 231 42.18 -56.72 13.16
N GLY A 232 42.93 -55.87 13.86
CA GLY A 232 44.35 -56.08 14.15
C GLY A 232 44.57 -57.32 15.01
N MET A 233 43.76 -57.48 16.06
CA MET A 233 43.77 -58.67 16.92
C MET A 233 43.34 -59.94 16.17
N LEU A 234 42.26 -59.89 15.37
CA LEU A 234 41.75 -61.04 14.62
C LEU A 234 42.73 -61.54 13.55
N ASN A 235 43.49 -60.65 12.92
CA ASN A 235 44.43 -60.99 11.84
C ASN A 235 45.86 -61.26 12.33
N GLY A 236 46.12 -61.19 13.64
CA GLY A 236 47.46 -61.41 14.21
C GLY A 236 48.51 -60.41 13.71
N VAL A 237 48.12 -59.15 13.52
CA VAL A 237 49.03 -58.08 13.07
C VAL A 237 50.08 -57.81 14.17
N SER A 238 51.36 -57.67 13.78
CA SER A 238 52.44 -57.33 14.72
C SER A 238 52.15 -56.02 15.47
N GLY A 239 52.34 -56.04 16.79
CA GLY A 239 51.96 -54.96 17.70
C GLY A 239 50.59 -55.12 18.38
N TYR A 240 49.83 -56.17 18.04
CA TYR A 240 48.58 -56.56 18.74
C TYR A 240 48.76 -57.82 19.61
N GLU A 241 49.98 -58.16 20.03
CA GLU A 241 50.24 -59.39 20.78
C GLU A 241 49.59 -59.38 22.18
N ASN A 242 49.41 -58.20 22.77
CA ASN A 242 48.75 -58.05 24.07
C ASN A 242 47.23 -57.85 23.93
N HIS A 243 46.50 -58.94 23.74
CA HIS A 243 45.05 -58.89 23.53
C HIS A 243 44.27 -58.21 24.68
N ILE A 244 44.72 -58.36 25.94
CA ILE A 244 44.02 -57.78 27.11
C ILE A 244 44.03 -56.26 27.03
N GLU A 245 45.18 -55.65 26.76
CA GLU A 245 45.30 -54.19 26.63
C GLU A 245 44.41 -53.63 25.52
N TYR A 246 44.36 -54.28 24.35
CA TYR A 246 43.51 -53.83 23.25
C TYR A 246 42.02 -54.09 23.50
N MET A 247 41.66 -55.11 24.28
CA MET A 247 40.29 -55.31 24.76
C MET A 247 39.87 -54.21 25.73
N GLU A 248 40.72 -53.83 26.69
CA GLU A 248 40.46 -52.71 27.61
C GLU A 248 40.32 -51.38 26.85
N ARG A 249 41.20 -51.12 25.87
CA ARG A 249 41.10 -49.94 25.01
C ARG A 249 39.83 -49.95 24.15
N SER A 250 39.41 -51.13 23.67
CA SER A 250 38.18 -51.29 22.91
C SER A 250 36.95 -51.04 23.79
N LEU A 251 36.94 -51.54 25.03
CA LEU A 251 35.89 -51.29 26.00
C LEU A 251 35.77 -49.80 26.33
N ALA A 252 36.89 -49.12 26.57
CA ALA A 252 36.91 -47.67 26.79
C ALA A 252 36.34 -46.87 25.59
N VAL A 253 36.53 -47.36 24.36
CA VAL A 253 35.92 -46.77 23.16
C VAL A 253 34.40 -46.99 23.14
N VAL A 254 33.93 -48.19 23.52
CA VAL A 254 32.49 -48.49 23.64
C VAL A 254 31.83 -47.63 24.71
N ASP A 255 32.41 -47.52 25.90
CA ASP A 255 31.88 -46.70 27.00
C ASP A 255 31.76 -45.22 26.58
N ARG A 256 32.76 -44.73 25.83
CA ARG A 256 32.73 -43.38 25.26
C ARG A 256 31.62 -43.21 24.22
N MET A 257 31.41 -44.20 23.36
CA MET A 257 30.31 -44.17 22.38
C MET A 257 28.95 -44.20 23.09
N GLU A 258 28.79 -45.02 24.13
CA GLU A 258 27.56 -45.09 24.92
C GLU A 258 27.23 -43.74 25.56
N LYS A 259 28.23 -43.08 26.15
CA LYS A 259 28.07 -41.72 26.70
C LYS A 259 27.63 -40.71 25.64
N LEU A 260 28.25 -40.72 24.47
CA LEU A 260 27.90 -39.83 23.36
C LEU A 260 26.46 -40.08 22.89
N VAL A 261 26.05 -41.34 22.72
CA VAL A 261 24.67 -41.70 22.32
C VAL A 261 23.66 -41.26 23.38
N LYS A 262 23.96 -41.43 24.67
CA LYS A 262 23.11 -40.93 25.77
C LYS A 262 22.97 -39.40 25.75
N GLU A 263 24.04 -38.68 25.46
CA GLU A 263 24.01 -37.21 25.30
C GLU A 263 23.20 -36.78 24.07
N LEU A 264 23.34 -37.48 22.94
CA LEU A 264 22.60 -37.23 21.70
C LEU A 264 21.09 -37.47 21.85
N LEU A 265 20.71 -38.61 22.43
CA LEU A 265 19.30 -38.95 22.69
C LEU A 265 18.64 -37.95 23.63
N TYR A 266 19.40 -37.43 24.60
CA TYR A 266 18.90 -36.40 25.48
C TYR A 266 18.66 -35.08 24.76
N LEU A 267 19.61 -34.62 23.95
CA LEU A 267 19.43 -33.39 23.15
C LEU A 267 18.23 -33.52 22.21
N SER A 268 18.06 -34.67 21.56
CA SER A 268 16.90 -34.96 20.72
C SER A 268 15.57 -34.90 21.49
N LYS A 269 15.54 -35.38 22.75
CA LYS A 269 14.34 -35.29 23.60
C LYS A 269 14.08 -33.87 24.11
N ALA A 270 15.14 -33.13 24.45
CA ALA A 270 15.05 -31.74 24.91
C ALA A 270 14.51 -30.79 23.81
N GLU A 271 14.70 -31.12 22.53
CA GLU A 271 14.09 -30.40 21.40
C GLU A 271 12.61 -30.74 21.15
N GLY A 272 12.10 -31.82 21.75
CA GLY A 272 10.68 -32.21 21.64
C GLY A 272 9.79 -31.39 22.58
N THR A 273 8.52 -31.23 22.21
CA THR A 273 7.46 -30.54 22.97
C THR A 273 7.07 -31.27 24.27
N GLN A 274 8.04 -31.66 25.08
CA GLN A 274 7.78 -32.23 26.40
C GLN A 274 7.38 -31.07 27.31
N LYS A 275 6.26 -31.22 28.04
CA LYS A 275 5.84 -30.23 29.04
C LYS A 275 6.91 -30.15 30.12
N THR A 276 7.80 -29.17 30.03
CA THR A 276 8.77 -28.83 31.07
C THR A 276 7.99 -28.35 32.29
N GLU A 277 8.01 -29.13 33.37
CA GLU A 277 7.34 -28.78 34.62
C GLU A 277 8.31 -27.97 35.48
N TYR A 278 8.20 -26.64 35.41
CA TYR A 278 8.98 -25.74 36.26
C TYR A 278 8.44 -25.77 37.68
N LYS A 279 9.33 -25.94 38.66
CA LYS A 279 9.00 -25.94 40.09
C LYS A 279 9.87 -24.94 40.81
N THR A 280 9.32 -24.34 41.86
CA THR A 280 10.12 -23.53 42.79
C THR A 280 10.95 -24.48 43.65
N VAL A 281 12.26 -24.41 43.52
CA VAL A 281 13.21 -25.31 44.19
C VAL A 281 14.27 -24.50 44.93
N ASP A 282 14.87 -25.08 45.96
CA ASP A 282 16.03 -24.50 46.64
C ASP A 282 17.29 -24.76 45.80
N PHE A 283 17.71 -23.75 45.06
CA PHE A 283 18.87 -23.81 44.19
C PHE A 283 20.17 -23.94 44.98
N ALA A 284 20.22 -23.41 46.21
CA ALA A 284 21.37 -23.58 47.08
C ALA A 284 21.57 -25.05 47.47
N GLU A 285 20.48 -25.79 47.68
CA GLU A 285 20.52 -27.24 47.92
C GLU A 285 20.98 -28.01 46.69
N ILE A 286 20.42 -27.71 45.51
CA ILE A 286 20.84 -28.33 44.24
C ILE A 286 22.35 -28.20 44.04
N LEU A 287 22.89 -26.98 44.20
CA LEU A 287 24.31 -26.74 44.01
C LEU A 287 25.18 -27.51 45.01
N ARG A 288 24.76 -27.59 46.29
CA ARG A 288 25.46 -28.39 47.32
C ARG A 288 25.47 -29.88 46.99
N VAL A 289 24.33 -30.42 46.54
CA VAL A 289 24.23 -31.83 46.12
C VAL A 289 25.16 -32.10 44.94
N GLN A 290 25.17 -31.24 43.92
CA GLN A 290 26.04 -31.41 42.76
C GLN A 290 27.53 -31.24 43.09
N ILE A 291 27.88 -30.39 44.07
CA ILE A 291 29.25 -30.30 44.58
C ILE A 291 29.67 -31.62 45.26
N ALA A 292 28.78 -32.20 46.07
CA ALA A 292 29.07 -33.46 46.75
C ALA A 292 29.30 -34.62 45.77
N THR A 293 28.61 -34.65 44.63
CA THR A 293 28.81 -35.72 43.62
C THR A 293 30.15 -35.65 42.90
N VAL A 294 30.84 -34.51 42.95
CA VAL A 294 32.15 -34.32 42.29
C VAL A 294 33.31 -34.26 43.29
N ALA A 295 33.06 -34.48 44.58
CA ALA A 295 34.07 -34.44 45.63
C ALA A 295 35.21 -35.45 45.39
N ASP A 296 34.89 -36.69 45.02
CA ASP A 296 35.88 -37.73 44.75
C ASP A 296 36.83 -37.35 43.61
N LEU A 297 36.31 -36.69 42.56
CA LEU A 297 37.10 -36.21 41.42
C LEU A 297 38.05 -35.07 41.81
N LEU A 298 37.62 -34.20 42.73
CA LEU A 298 38.46 -33.13 43.28
C LEU A 298 39.61 -33.70 44.11
N GLU A 299 39.33 -34.70 44.95
CA GLU A 299 40.34 -35.38 45.77
C GLU A 299 41.36 -36.13 44.91
N GLU A 300 40.92 -36.86 43.88
CA GLU A 300 41.80 -37.57 42.94
C GLU A 300 42.81 -36.62 42.29
N LYS A 301 42.36 -35.42 41.90
CA LYS A 301 43.21 -34.37 41.31
C LYS A 301 43.92 -33.47 42.34
N LYS A 302 43.70 -33.67 43.63
CA LYS A 302 44.20 -32.82 44.72
C LYS A 302 43.86 -31.35 44.53
N GLN A 303 42.66 -31.05 44.05
CA GLN A 303 42.18 -29.68 43.84
C GLN A 303 41.51 -29.13 45.10
N HIS A 304 41.60 -27.82 45.29
CA HIS A 304 40.94 -27.14 46.40
C HIS A 304 39.58 -26.59 45.94
N LEU A 305 38.58 -26.68 46.81
CA LEU A 305 37.23 -26.16 46.56
C LEU A 305 36.86 -25.10 47.60
N GLU A 306 36.52 -23.91 47.13
CA GLU A 306 35.91 -22.83 47.93
C GLU A 306 34.45 -22.65 47.51
N ALA A 307 33.50 -22.91 48.41
CA ALA A 307 32.07 -22.72 48.13
C ALA A 307 31.48 -21.63 49.03
N ASN A 308 30.99 -20.55 48.43
CA ASN A 308 30.24 -19.49 49.09
C ASN A 308 28.78 -19.55 48.61
N ILE A 309 27.95 -20.30 49.35
CA ILE A 309 26.55 -20.57 48.99
C ILE A 309 25.66 -20.16 50.16
N PRO A 310 24.60 -19.34 49.95
CA PRO A 310 23.67 -18.94 50.99
C PRO A 310 22.92 -20.15 51.56
N THR A 311 22.25 -19.98 52.70
CA THR A 311 21.53 -21.09 53.36
C THR A 311 20.40 -21.62 52.51
N ARG A 312 19.61 -20.74 51.89
CA ARG A 312 18.51 -21.09 50.99
C ARG A 312 18.38 -20.02 49.91
N LEU A 313 18.10 -20.44 48.69
CA LEU A 313 17.87 -19.53 47.58
C LEU A 313 16.92 -20.17 46.58
N TYR A 314 15.77 -19.54 46.33
CA TYR A 314 14.68 -20.18 45.59
C TYR A 314 14.55 -19.62 44.17
N CYS A 315 14.43 -20.52 43.20
CA CYS A 315 14.07 -20.15 41.82
C CYS A 315 13.17 -21.18 41.16
N GLU A 316 12.52 -20.75 40.09
CA GLU A 316 11.67 -21.58 39.26
C GLU A 316 12.50 -22.21 38.14
N VAL A 317 12.81 -23.50 38.28
CA VAL A 317 13.60 -24.26 37.29
C VAL A 317 13.01 -25.66 37.10
N GLU A 318 13.39 -26.30 35.99
CA GLU A 318 13.30 -27.74 35.85
C GLU A 318 14.55 -28.36 36.48
N GLN A 319 14.35 -29.04 37.61
CA GLN A 319 15.42 -29.47 38.49
C GLN A 319 16.42 -30.42 37.82
N ALA A 320 15.96 -31.42 37.08
CA ALA A 320 16.82 -32.45 36.50
C ALA A 320 17.76 -31.91 35.41
N GLN A 321 17.26 -30.98 34.60
CA GLN A 321 17.98 -30.31 33.52
C GLN A 321 19.02 -29.36 34.11
N MET A 322 18.64 -28.63 35.17
CA MET A 322 19.52 -27.70 35.86
C MET A 322 20.65 -28.44 36.61
N GLU A 323 20.33 -29.51 37.33
CA GLU A 323 21.32 -30.40 37.97
C GLU A 323 22.36 -30.88 36.96
N ARG A 324 21.90 -31.30 35.77
CA ARG A 324 22.80 -31.73 34.69
C ARG A 324 23.66 -30.61 34.13
N ALA A 325 23.11 -29.42 33.94
CA ALA A 325 23.88 -28.26 33.48
C ALA A 325 24.99 -27.93 34.48
N ILE A 326 24.66 -27.87 35.78
CA ILE A 326 25.63 -27.63 36.85
C ILE A 326 26.70 -28.73 36.86
N GLN A 327 26.29 -30.00 36.79
CA GLN A 327 27.23 -31.13 36.74
C GLN A 327 28.20 -31.02 35.56
N ASN A 328 27.71 -30.65 34.37
CA ASN A 328 28.57 -30.43 33.19
C ASN A 328 29.57 -29.30 33.40
N ILE A 329 29.16 -28.20 34.05
CA ILE A 329 30.06 -27.07 34.34
C ILE A 329 31.12 -27.50 35.37
N LEU A 330 30.72 -28.16 36.46
CA LEU A 330 31.62 -28.63 37.51
C LEU A 330 32.64 -29.64 36.99
N VAL A 331 32.19 -30.64 36.23
CA VAL A 331 33.08 -31.65 35.63
C VAL A 331 34.06 -30.99 34.66
N ASN A 332 33.63 -29.97 33.90
CA ASN A 332 34.53 -29.20 33.04
C ASN A 332 35.56 -28.41 33.86
N ALA A 333 35.14 -27.70 34.90
CA ALA A 333 36.02 -26.94 35.78
C ALA A 333 37.12 -27.84 36.39
N ILE A 334 36.75 -29.01 36.92
CA ILE A 334 37.68 -30.01 37.48
C ILE A 334 38.62 -30.56 36.41
N ARG A 335 38.08 -30.91 35.25
CA ARG A 335 38.84 -31.54 34.16
C ARG A 335 39.90 -30.62 33.59
N TYR A 336 39.56 -29.36 33.34
CA TYR A 336 40.46 -28.41 32.66
C TYR A 336 41.36 -27.64 33.62
N SER A 337 41.07 -27.64 34.92
CA SER A 337 42.00 -27.10 35.92
C SER A 337 43.16 -28.07 36.17
N PRO A 338 44.40 -27.55 36.28
CA PRO A 338 45.55 -28.32 36.75
C PRO A 338 45.34 -28.92 38.15
N SER A 339 46.16 -29.91 38.51
CA SER A 339 46.17 -30.49 39.86
C SER A 339 46.71 -29.48 40.88
N GLY A 340 46.12 -29.42 42.07
CA GLY A 340 46.50 -28.44 43.11
C GLY A 340 45.84 -27.06 43.00
N GLU A 341 45.12 -26.79 41.91
CA GLU A 341 44.46 -25.50 41.68
C GLU A 341 43.14 -25.37 42.43
N LEU A 342 42.64 -24.13 42.48
CA LEU A 342 41.43 -23.74 43.20
C LEU A 342 40.23 -23.67 42.25
N ILE A 343 39.11 -24.24 42.69
CA ILE A 343 37.79 -24.04 42.10
C ILE A 343 36.95 -23.27 43.11
N ARG A 344 36.45 -22.09 42.73
CA ARG A 344 35.59 -21.26 43.56
C ARG A 344 34.18 -21.26 42.99
N ILE A 345 33.22 -21.57 43.84
CA ILE A 345 31.79 -21.57 43.51
C ILE A 345 31.13 -20.51 44.39
N SER A 346 30.48 -19.54 43.77
CA SER A 346 29.72 -18.52 44.47
C SER A 346 28.27 -18.53 43.98
N LEU A 347 27.34 -18.33 44.91
CA LEU A 347 25.93 -18.13 44.61
C LEU A 347 25.46 -16.94 45.42
N SER A 348 24.85 -15.95 44.77
CA SER A 348 24.39 -14.73 45.43
C SER A 348 23.07 -14.26 44.84
N GLU A 349 22.34 -13.45 45.61
CA GLU A 349 21.14 -12.76 45.13
C GLU A 349 21.43 -11.27 45.05
N THR A 350 21.13 -10.65 43.91
CA THR A 350 21.27 -9.22 43.68
C THR A 350 20.02 -8.69 42.99
N HIS A 351 19.28 -7.80 43.65
CA HIS A 351 18.07 -7.15 43.11
C HIS A 351 17.01 -8.12 42.54
N GLY A 352 16.78 -9.26 43.18
CA GLY A 352 15.81 -10.27 42.71
C GLY A 352 16.32 -11.17 41.57
N THR A 353 17.63 -11.12 41.29
CA THR A 353 18.31 -12.03 40.35
C THR A 353 19.32 -12.87 41.11
N ILE A 354 19.23 -14.19 40.96
CA ILE A 354 20.23 -15.15 41.41
C ILE A 354 21.39 -15.10 40.43
N ARG A 355 22.59 -14.93 40.94
CA ARG A 355 23.84 -15.01 40.18
C ARG A 355 24.69 -16.16 40.71
N GLY A 356 24.94 -17.14 39.86
CA GLY A 356 25.84 -18.25 40.15
C GLY A 356 27.13 -18.11 39.35
N GLU A 357 28.25 -18.34 40.00
CA GLU A 357 29.59 -18.20 39.44
C GLU A 357 30.44 -19.43 39.78
N ILE A 358 31.08 -20.00 38.76
CA ILE A 358 32.01 -21.12 38.91
C ILE A 358 33.32 -20.68 38.26
N GLU A 359 34.29 -20.40 39.12
CA GLU A 359 35.63 -19.94 38.78
C GLU A 359 36.61 -21.10 38.94
N ASN A 360 37.50 -21.27 37.97
CA ASN A 360 38.53 -22.30 38.04
C ASN A 360 39.89 -21.74 37.60
N THR A 361 40.92 -21.96 38.42
CA THR A 361 42.25 -21.33 38.24
C THR A 361 43.22 -22.20 37.43
N GLY A 362 44.30 -21.59 36.95
CA GLY A 362 45.40 -22.29 36.28
C GLY A 362 45.13 -22.67 34.82
N VAL A 363 44.05 -22.17 34.22
CA VAL A 363 43.72 -22.35 32.80
C VAL A 363 43.24 -21.04 32.19
N ARG A 364 43.51 -20.84 30.91
CA ARG A 364 43.02 -19.71 30.14
C ARG A 364 42.51 -20.21 28.79
N VAL A 365 41.34 -19.72 28.38
CA VAL A 365 40.80 -20.03 27.05
C VAL A 365 41.29 -18.96 26.08
N PRO A 366 41.69 -19.30 24.85
CA PRO A 366 41.95 -18.30 23.81
C PRO A 366 40.73 -17.39 23.60
N ASP A 367 40.93 -16.08 23.50
CA ASP A 367 39.81 -15.11 23.44
C ASP A 367 38.94 -15.31 22.18
N ASP A 368 39.52 -15.83 21.09
CA ASP A 368 38.84 -16.25 19.87
C ASP A 368 38.00 -17.52 20.02
N ALA A 369 38.32 -18.38 21.00
CA ALA A 369 37.58 -19.62 21.25
C ALA A 369 36.35 -19.43 22.15
N ILE A 370 36.30 -18.36 22.96
CA ILE A 370 35.20 -18.09 23.91
C ILE A 370 33.81 -18.11 23.25
N PRO A 371 33.57 -17.44 22.10
CA PRO A 371 32.25 -17.45 21.45
C PRO A 371 31.80 -18.85 21.00
N HIS A 372 32.76 -19.71 20.68
CA HIS A 372 32.52 -21.04 20.12
C HIS A 372 32.42 -22.14 21.18
N LEU A 373 32.75 -21.86 22.45
CA LEU A 373 32.71 -22.87 23.53
C LEU A 373 31.34 -23.51 23.74
N PHE A 374 30.27 -22.81 23.38
CA PHE A 374 28.90 -23.29 23.47
C PHE A 374 28.38 -23.97 22.20
N GLU A 375 29.20 -24.10 21.15
CA GLU A 375 28.85 -24.83 19.94
C GLU A 375 28.95 -26.34 20.17
N ALA A 376 28.08 -27.10 19.50
CA ALA A 376 28.11 -28.55 19.61
C ALA A 376 29.42 -29.11 19.04
N PHE A 377 30.04 -30.04 19.78
CA PHE A 377 31.28 -30.73 19.39
C PHE A 377 32.52 -29.83 19.28
N TYR A 378 32.43 -28.54 19.63
CA TYR A 378 33.58 -27.63 19.63
C TYR A 378 34.56 -27.94 20.77
N ARG A 379 35.86 -27.83 20.48
CA ARG A 379 36.96 -28.02 21.43
C ARG A 379 38.11 -27.08 21.10
N ALA A 380 38.53 -26.25 22.07
CA ALA A 380 39.62 -25.29 21.89
C ALA A 380 40.99 -25.96 21.62
N ASP A 381 41.26 -27.11 22.24
CA ASP A 381 42.50 -27.88 22.02
C ASP A 381 42.21 -29.18 21.25
N THR A 382 42.62 -29.24 19.98
CA THR A 382 42.58 -30.45 19.14
C THR A 382 43.82 -31.34 19.30
N SER A 383 44.93 -30.81 19.81
CA SER A 383 46.26 -31.46 19.81
C SER A 383 46.67 -32.11 21.14
N ARG A 384 46.14 -31.65 22.28
CA ARG A 384 46.48 -32.20 23.61
C ARG A 384 45.47 -33.28 24.03
N ASN A 385 45.91 -34.54 23.91
CA ASN A 385 45.26 -35.76 24.37
C ASN A 385 43.86 -36.07 23.79
N ARG A 386 43.84 -36.92 22.75
CA ARG A 386 42.64 -37.74 22.41
C ARG A 386 42.13 -38.57 23.60
N ASN A 387 42.95 -38.78 24.63
CA ASN A 387 42.67 -39.57 25.83
C ASN A 387 41.92 -38.82 26.96
N THR A 388 41.84 -37.48 26.97
CA THR A 388 41.16 -36.72 28.06
C THR A 388 39.64 -36.56 27.86
N GLY A 389 39.05 -37.27 26.90
CA GLY A 389 37.69 -37.84 27.02
C GLY A 389 36.52 -36.85 27.13
N GLY A 390 36.51 -35.75 26.38
CA GLY A 390 35.33 -34.87 26.23
C GLY A 390 34.60 -35.12 24.92
N THR A 391 33.27 -35.18 24.96
CA THR A 391 32.40 -35.28 23.77
C THR A 391 32.21 -33.94 23.06
N GLY A 392 32.56 -32.82 23.70
CA GLY A 392 32.27 -31.47 23.19
C GLY A 392 30.79 -31.07 23.27
N LEU A 393 29.95 -31.90 23.90
CA LEU A 393 28.52 -31.62 24.05
C LEU A 393 28.17 -31.01 25.42
N GLY A 394 29.07 -31.05 26.40
CA GLY A 394 28.79 -30.60 27.77
C GLY A 394 28.33 -29.14 27.85
N LEU A 395 29.10 -28.21 27.28
CA LEU A 395 28.74 -26.79 27.27
C LEU A 395 27.58 -26.48 26.32
N TYR A 396 27.43 -27.22 25.22
CA TYR A 396 26.23 -27.11 24.36
C TYR A 396 24.95 -27.49 25.11
N ILE A 397 24.99 -28.55 25.93
CA ILE A 397 23.88 -28.93 26.83
C ILE A 397 23.59 -27.80 27.83
N VAL A 398 24.63 -27.22 28.44
CA VAL A 398 24.48 -26.07 29.35
C VAL A 398 23.78 -24.93 28.65
N ARG A 399 24.21 -24.56 27.44
CA ARG A 399 23.55 -23.53 26.62
C ARG A 399 22.07 -23.85 26.40
N LYS A 400 21.72 -25.07 25.99
CA LYS A 400 20.31 -25.45 25.77
C LYS A 400 19.47 -25.39 27.05
N VAL A 401 20.02 -25.81 28.18
CA VAL A 401 19.34 -25.71 29.47
C VAL A 401 19.15 -24.24 29.87
N MET A 402 20.17 -23.39 29.72
CA MET A 402 20.07 -21.96 30.04
C MET A 402 19.09 -21.23 29.12
N GLU A 403 19.10 -21.50 27.81
CA GLU A 403 18.15 -20.97 26.83
C GLU A 403 16.70 -21.37 27.17
N MET A 404 16.48 -22.64 27.55
CA MET A 404 15.17 -23.15 27.98
C MET A 404 14.65 -22.40 29.21
N HIS A 405 15.52 -22.09 30.17
CA HIS A 405 15.19 -21.34 31.38
C HIS A 405 15.20 -19.81 31.19
N ARG A 406 15.49 -19.31 29.98
CA ARG A 406 15.65 -17.87 29.68
C ARG A 406 16.65 -17.18 30.61
N ALA A 407 17.70 -17.91 30.99
CA ALA A 407 18.78 -17.41 31.83
C ALA A 407 19.78 -16.60 30.99
N ASN A 408 20.36 -15.55 31.57
CA ASN A 408 21.59 -14.98 31.02
C ASN A 408 22.76 -15.86 31.47
N TYR A 409 23.75 -16.07 30.61
CA TYR A 409 24.92 -16.89 30.94
C TYR A 409 26.12 -16.47 30.10
N GLY A 410 27.31 -16.84 30.56
CA GLY A 410 28.53 -16.56 29.83
C GLY A 410 29.77 -17.22 30.41
N ILE A 411 30.84 -17.19 29.62
CA ILE A 411 32.19 -17.59 30.04
C ILE A 411 33.10 -16.39 29.79
N SER A 412 33.98 -16.09 30.75
CA SER A 412 34.97 -15.02 30.63
C SER A 412 36.31 -15.46 31.21
N ASN A 413 37.40 -14.95 30.62
CA ASN A 413 38.73 -15.11 31.19
C ASN A 413 38.90 -14.15 32.37
N ILE A 414 39.49 -14.64 33.45
CA ILE A 414 39.96 -13.85 34.59
C ILE A 414 41.49 -13.91 34.66
N ASN A 415 42.10 -13.13 35.56
CA ASN A 415 43.56 -12.97 35.64
C ASN A 415 44.36 -14.29 35.64
N ASN A 416 43.86 -15.33 36.31
CA ASN A 416 44.52 -16.64 36.39
C ASN A 416 43.53 -17.80 36.28
N GLY A 417 42.53 -17.69 35.39
CA GLY A 417 41.46 -18.68 35.33
C GLY A 417 40.36 -18.37 34.33
N VAL A 418 39.28 -19.13 34.43
CA VAL A 418 38.06 -18.95 33.65
C VAL A 418 36.88 -18.88 34.62
N LEU A 419 35.93 -18.01 34.30
CA LEU A 419 34.70 -17.80 35.06
C LEU A 419 33.50 -18.15 34.19
N PHE A 420 32.75 -19.17 34.58
CA PHE A 420 31.40 -19.40 34.10
C PHE A 420 30.42 -18.67 35.03
N TRP A 421 29.48 -17.93 34.46
CA TRP A 421 28.43 -17.26 35.22
C TRP A 421 27.06 -17.46 34.58
N PHE A 422 26.02 -17.46 35.41
CA PHE A 422 24.62 -17.46 34.96
C PHE A 422 23.75 -16.63 35.90
N GLU A 423 22.64 -16.13 35.35
CA GLU A 423 21.67 -15.30 36.06
C GLU A 423 20.25 -15.82 35.83
N LEU A 424 19.52 -16.02 36.93
CA LEU A 424 18.15 -16.52 36.96
C LEU A 424 17.28 -15.61 37.83
N PRO A 425 15.98 -15.43 37.52
CA PRO A 425 15.09 -14.69 38.40
C PRO A 425 14.92 -15.43 39.74
N CYS A 426 15.14 -14.70 40.84
CA CYS A 426 14.83 -15.17 42.18
C CYS A 426 13.31 -15.21 42.34
N LYS A 427 12.80 -16.28 42.97
CA LYS A 427 11.39 -16.40 43.30
C LYS A 427 11.28 -16.77 44.77
N GLN A 428 10.79 -15.85 45.58
CA GLN A 428 10.50 -16.19 46.97
C GLN A 428 9.42 -17.29 47.01
N PRO A 429 9.56 -18.31 47.87
CA PRO A 429 8.53 -19.32 48.01
C PRO A 429 7.23 -18.60 48.41
N VAL A 430 6.14 -18.93 47.73
CA VAL A 430 4.81 -18.48 48.17
C VAL A 430 4.58 -19.15 49.52
N ASP A 431 4.67 -18.36 50.57
CA ASP A 431 4.43 -18.81 51.94
C ASP A 431 2.94 -19.17 52.07
N ASN A 432 2.60 -20.44 51.82
CA ASN A 432 1.28 -20.98 52.09
C ASN A 432 1.15 -21.39 53.58
N SER A 433 1.60 -20.53 54.49
CA SER A 433 1.27 -20.64 55.90
C SER A 433 -0.05 -19.90 56.16
N ILE A 434 -1.15 -20.68 56.19
CA ILE A 434 -2.41 -20.31 56.85
C ILE A 434 -2.30 -20.67 58.33
#